data_AF-A0A174AR31-F1
#
_entry.id   AF-A0A174AR31-F1
#
_cell.length_a   1.000
_cell.length_b   1.000
_cell.length_c   1.000
_cell.angle_alpha   90.00
_cell.angle_beta   90.00
_cell.angle_gamma   90.00
#
_symmetry.space_group_name_H-M   'P 1'
#
loop_
_entity.id
_entity.type
_entity.pdbx_description
1 polymer ?
#
loop_
_entity_poly.entity_id
_entity_poly.type
_entity_poly.pdbx_seq_one_letter_code
_entity_poly.pdbx_strand_id
1 'polypeptide(L)'
;MLKNLLFTSLTSLYYAIIPVYFSAKLFPKRTNSKALISITIAVSIILLWFLHMLKLYGYESETTTLIQLIIFFNIFVLFKGSAKQKILSYFIFLFLSILAEILSINIYIQIYNLFIYRNKYNALNIYSLCNFHEKLIIELLIFALNYLFYKNVVSLLKECINYLKFTLLLLITFPVFLPLIATEVIHYAAFTNHFIPVFLYIICCFISILLFIHALNVFKKEQANLNRNLHKIELLKKQLEMSEEMKQEYTKIRKWNHDIENHLLSLAYLTDMKKTEEAEKYCISVLQNTSNQNKLTPANQEDSVL
;
A
#
# COMPACT_ATOMS: atom_id res chain seq x y z
N MET A 1 1.84 16.41 38.78
CA MET A 1 1.93 14.94 38.66
C MET A 1 0.69 14.33 37.98
N LEU A 2 -0.52 14.44 38.54
CA LEU A 2 -1.75 13.85 37.97
C LEU A 2 -2.06 14.29 36.52
N LYS A 3 -1.93 15.59 36.22
CA LYS A 3 -2.14 16.15 34.87
C LYS A 3 -1.20 15.53 33.82
N ASN A 4 0.09 15.39 34.15
CA ASN A 4 1.06 14.77 33.26
C ASN A 4 0.78 13.28 33.07
N LEU A 5 0.36 12.58 34.13
CA LEU A 5 -0.02 11.17 34.06
C LEU A 5 -1.21 10.93 33.13
N LEU A 6 -2.23 11.79 33.23
CA LEU A 6 -3.40 11.78 32.34
C LEU A 6 -2.98 12.03 30.89
N PHE A 7 -2.15 13.05 30.65
CA PHE A 7 -1.67 13.38 29.31
C PHE A 7 -0.84 12.25 28.67
N THR A 8 0.10 11.66 29.41
CA THR A 8 0.91 10.55 28.89
C THR A 8 0.09 9.28 28.70
N SER A 9 -0.90 9.03 29.55
CA SER A 9 -1.82 7.89 29.37
C SER A 9 -2.65 8.04 28.08
N LEU A 10 -3.20 9.22 27.83
CA LEU A 10 -3.99 9.51 26.63
C LEU A 10 -3.15 9.36 25.34
N THR A 11 -1.97 9.97 25.32
CA THR A 11 -1.05 9.89 24.17
C THR A 11 -0.57 8.47 23.92
N SER A 12 -0.20 7.72 24.96
CA SER A 12 0.21 6.31 24.82
C SER A 12 -0.90 5.42 24.25
N LEU A 13 -2.15 5.64 24.69
CA LEU A 13 -3.31 4.89 24.20
C LEU A 13 -3.58 5.19 22.73
N TYR A 14 -3.47 6.46 22.34
CA TYR A 14 -3.57 6.89 20.95
C TYR A 14 -2.50 6.24 20.06
N TYR A 15 -1.22 6.37 20.42
CA TYR A 15 -0.11 5.82 19.63
C TYR A 15 -0.02 4.29 19.65
N ALA A 16 -0.65 3.61 20.62
CA ALA A 16 -0.77 2.16 20.57
C ALA A 16 -1.89 1.68 19.64
N ILE A 17 -3.05 2.34 19.66
CA ILE A 17 -4.26 1.86 18.98
C ILE A 17 -4.32 2.32 17.53
N ILE A 18 -4.02 3.58 17.25
CA ILE A 18 -4.27 4.20 15.95
C ILE A 18 -3.39 3.64 14.83
N PRO A 19 -2.07 3.40 15.01
CA PRO A 19 -1.25 2.78 13.96
C PRO A 19 -1.70 1.35 13.65
N VAL A 20 -2.15 0.62 14.69
CA VAL A 20 -2.70 -0.73 14.56
C VAL A 20 -4.03 -0.68 13.80
N TYR A 21 -4.90 0.28 14.11
CA TYR A 21 -6.17 0.49 13.40
C TYR A 21 -5.95 0.86 11.92
N PHE A 22 -5.03 1.78 11.64
CA PHE A 22 -4.63 2.17 10.29
C PHE A 22 -4.15 0.95 9.48
N SER A 23 -3.24 0.17 10.08
CA SER A 23 -2.65 -1.02 9.45
C SER A 23 -3.66 -2.17 9.29
N ALA A 24 -4.61 -2.32 10.22
CA ALA A 24 -5.65 -3.34 10.16
C ALA A 24 -6.63 -3.15 9.01
N LYS A 25 -6.82 -1.91 8.53
CA LYS A 25 -7.63 -1.65 7.34
C LYS A 25 -6.90 -1.93 6.04
N LEU A 26 -5.57 -1.92 6.07
CA LEU A 26 -4.71 -2.07 4.89
C LEU A 26 -4.23 -3.51 4.68
N PHE A 27 -4.00 -4.23 5.77
CA PHE A 27 -3.39 -5.55 5.74
C PHE A 27 -4.21 -6.59 6.51
N PRO A 28 -4.24 -7.85 6.02
CA PRO A 28 -4.82 -8.94 6.78
C PRO A 28 -3.99 -9.22 8.04
N LYS A 29 -4.65 -9.61 9.12
CA LYS A 29 -3.99 -9.94 10.39
C LYS A 29 -3.11 -11.18 10.26
N ARG A 30 -1.98 -11.20 10.98
CA ARG A 30 -1.06 -12.34 11.00
C ARG A 30 -1.63 -13.52 11.76
N THR A 31 -2.30 -13.25 12.88
CA THR A 31 -2.90 -14.24 13.76
C THR A 31 -4.40 -14.02 13.87
N ASN A 32 -5.16 -15.11 14.01
CA ASN A 32 -6.60 -15.06 14.26
C ASN A 32 -6.92 -15.00 15.77
N SER A 33 -5.93 -15.23 16.64
CA SER A 33 -6.11 -15.17 18.09
C SER A 33 -6.30 -13.73 18.57
N LYS A 34 -7.54 -13.42 18.98
CA LYS A 34 -7.89 -12.12 19.58
C LYS A 34 -7.10 -11.84 20.86
N ALA A 35 -6.80 -12.88 21.64
CA ALA A 35 -6.04 -12.76 22.89
C ALA A 35 -4.61 -12.29 22.65
N LEU A 36 -3.89 -12.89 21.70
CA LEU A 36 -2.52 -12.48 21.36
C LEU A 36 -2.46 -11.02 20.89
N ILE A 37 -3.40 -10.61 20.03
CA ILE A 37 -3.48 -9.21 19.57
C ILE A 37 -3.73 -8.27 20.75
N SER A 38 -4.68 -8.61 21.64
CA SER A 38 -4.97 -7.79 22.81
C SER A 38 -3.79 -7.68 23.77
N ILE A 39 -3.05 -8.78 23.98
CA ILE A 39 -1.85 -8.79 24.81
C ILE A 39 -0.77 -7.90 24.19
N THR A 40 -0.51 -8.02 22.89
CA THR A 40 0.49 -7.17 22.22
C THR A 40 0.16 -5.68 22.30
N ILE A 41 -1.13 -5.32 22.17
CA ILE A 41 -1.58 -3.93 22.31
C ILE A 41 -1.50 -3.47 23.76
N ALA A 42 -1.85 -4.30 24.74
CA ALA A 42 -1.74 -3.94 26.15
C ALA A 42 -0.28 -3.71 26.56
N VAL A 43 0.63 -4.58 26.12
CA VAL A 43 2.07 -4.43 26.36
C VAL A 43 2.60 -3.15 25.70
N SER A 44 2.18 -2.85 24.47
CA SER A 44 2.61 -1.64 23.78
C SER A 44 2.08 -0.35 24.44
N ILE A 45 0.85 -0.35 24.98
CA ILE A 45 0.32 0.77 25.77
C ILE A 45 1.23 1.03 26.99
N ILE A 46 1.58 -0.01 27.75
CA ILE A 46 2.41 0.13 28.95
C ILE A 46 3.81 0.66 28.60
N LEU A 47 4.44 0.10 27.57
CA LEU A 47 5.77 0.53 27.12
C LEU A 47 5.75 1.98 26.60
N LEU A 48 4.77 2.33 25.77
CA LEU A 48 4.62 3.69 25.25
C LEU A 48 4.35 4.69 26.37
N TRP A 49 3.51 4.33 27.35
CA TRP A 49 3.25 5.16 28.51
C TRP A 49 4.52 5.47 29.30
N PHE A 50 5.32 4.44 29.58
CA PHE A 50 6.60 4.60 30.28
C PHE A 50 7.57 5.51 29.51
N LEU A 51 7.68 5.33 28.19
CA LEU A 51 8.55 6.17 27.34
C LEU A 51 8.06 7.63 27.26
N HIS A 52 6.75 7.86 27.21
CA HIS A 52 6.20 9.22 27.23
C HIS A 52 6.45 9.90 28.59
N MET A 53 6.45 9.14 29.69
CA MET A 53 6.84 9.66 31.00
C MET A 53 8.33 10.03 31.02
N LEU A 54 9.23 9.19 30.51
CA LEU A 54 10.66 9.51 30.41
C LEU A 54 10.93 10.72 29.51
N LYS A 55 10.16 10.89 28.43
CA LYS A 55 10.24 12.06 27.54
C LYS A 55 10.01 13.36 28.30
N LEU A 56 9.08 13.38 29.26
CA LEU A 56 8.82 14.55 30.11
C LEU A 56 9.94 14.87 31.11
N TYR A 57 10.85 13.93 31.38
CA TYR A 57 11.97 14.10 32.34
C TYR A 57 13.32 14.41 31.66
N GLY A 58 13.31 14.76 30.36
CA GLY A 58 14.48 15.35 29.69
C GLY A 58 15.20 14.46 28.67
N TYR A 59 14.75 13.22 28.43
CA TYR A 59 15.33 12.32 27.43
C TYR A 59 14.58 12.36 26.10
N GLU A 60 14.41 13.54 25.50
CA GLU A 60 13.44 13.75 24.40
C GLU A 60 13.79 13.03 23.09
N SER A 61 15.05 13.06 22.66
CA SER A 61 15.49 12.46 21.38
C SER A 61 15.51 10.93 21.43
N GLU A 62 16.07 10.36 22.49
CA GLU A 62 16.19 8.90 22.65
C GLU A 62 14.81 8.25 22.80
N THR A 63 13.94 8.82 23.63
CA THR A 63 12.59 8.28 23.85
C THR A 63 11.71 8.38 22.61
N THR A 64 11.85 9.43 21.80
CA THR A 64 11.08 9.56 20.55
C THR A 64 11.47 8.48 19.54
N THR A 65 12.76 8.16 19.40
CA THR A 65 13.19 7.06 18.52
C THR A 65 12.64 5.70 18.99
N LEU A 66 12.66 5.43 20.29
CA LEU A 66 12.12 4.20 20.87
C LEU A 66 10.59 4.09 20.70
N ILE A 67 9.86 5.19 20.90
CA ILE A 67 8.42 5.26 20.63
C ILE A 67 8.13 4.86 19.18
N GLN A 68 8.87 5.44 18.23
CA GLN A 68 8.69 5.14 16.81
C GLN A 68 9.01 3.68 16.47
N LEU A 69 10.07 3.12 17.05
CA LEU A 69 10.43 1.71 16.88
C LEU A 69 9.34 0.77 17.40
N ILE A 70 8.72 1.06 18.56
CA ILE A 70 7.63 0.26 19.09
C ILE A 70 6.41 0.31 18.17
N ILE A 71 6.04 1.49 17.69
CA ILE A 71 4.93 1.66 16.74
C ILE A 71 5.20 0.84 15.48
N PHE A 72 6.40 0.94 14.91
CA PHE A 72 6.82 0.19 13.73
C PHE A 72 6.78 -1.33 13.97
N PHE A 73 7.29 -1.78 15.12
CA PHE A 73 7.34 -3.19 15.48
C PHE A 73 5.93 -3.80 15.59
N ASN A 74 4.98 -3.08 16.18
CA ASN A 74 3.58 -3.50 16.26
C ASN A 74 2.98 -3.79 14.88
N ILE A 75 3.26 -2.92 13.89
CA ILE A 75 2.79 -3.10 12.51
C ILE A 75 3.41 -4.37 11.89
N PHE A 76 4.70 -4.60 12.14
CA PHE A 76 5.41 -5.75 11.60
C PHE A 76 4.96 -7.09 12.17
N VAL A 77 4.72 -7.15 13.48
CA VAL A 77 4.31 -8.37 14.19
C VAL A 77 2.85 -8.73 13.90
N LEU A 78 1.94 -7.74 13.94
CA LEU A 78 0.50 -8.00 13.94
C LEU A 78 -0.09 -8.29 12.55
N PHE A 79 0.52 -7.80 11.48
CA PHE A 79 -0.07 -7.84 10.13
C PHE A 79 0.73 -8.71 9.14
N LYS A 80 0.05 -9.27 8.13
CA LYS A 80 0.68 -9.93 6.97
C LYS A 80 0.95 -8.90 5.87
N GLY A 81 1.82 -9.22 4.91
CA GLY A 81 2.18 -8.34 3.80
C GLY A 81 3.69 -8.34 3.56
N SER A 82 4.10 -7.91 2.37
CA SER A 82 5.53 -7.81 2.05
C SER A 82 6.20 -6.74 2.93
N ALA A 83 7.48 -6.92 3.26
CA ALA A 83 8.23 -5.96 4.06
C ALA A 83 8.20 -4.54 3.45
N LYS A 84 8.31 -4.46 2.11
CA LYS A 84 8.22 -3.21 1.34
C LYS A 84 6.89 -2.47 1.59
N GLN A 85 5.76 -3.17 1.53
CA GLN A 85 4.44 -2.57 1.75
C GLN A 85 4.25 -2.09 3.18
N LYS A 86 4.74 -2.84 4.17
CA LYS A 86 4.66 -2.46 5.58
C LYS A 86 5.50 -1.23 5.89
N ILE A 87 6.74 -1.18 5.38
CA ILE A 87 7.63 -0.02 5.51
C ILE A 87 6.97 1.21 4.90
N LEU A 88 6.44 1.06 3.68
CA LEU A 88 5.79 2.15 2.98
C LEU A 88 4.55 2.64 3.73
N SER A 89 3.68 1.74 4.18
CA SER A 89 2.50 2.08 4.97
C SER A 89 2.85 2.80 6.28
N TYR A 90 3.90 2.38 6.96
CA TYR A 90 4.40 3.07 8.15
C TYR A 90 4.90 4.48 7.86
N PHE A 91 5.68 4.67 6.78
CA PHE A 91 6.10 6.02 6.37
C PHE A 91 4.92 6.93 6.03
N ILE A 92 3.87 6.40 5.40
CA ILE A 92 2.65 7.17 5.13
C ILE A 92 1.98 7.58 6.44
N PHE A 93 1.83 6.63 7.37
CA PHE A 93 1.25 6.88 8.67
C PHE A 93 2.02 7.97 9.44
N LEU A 94 3.35 7.85 9.48
CA LEU A 94 4.23 8.77 10.17
C LEU A 94 4.15 10.16 9.54
N PHE A 95 4.15 10.22 8.21
CA PHE A 95 4.02 11.48 7.50
C PHE A 95 2.67 12.18 7.75
N LEU A 96 1.56 11.44 7.70
CA LEU A 96 0.24 11.99 8.03
C LEU A 96 0.15 12.47 9.48
N SER A 97 0.80 11.74 10.40
CA SER A 97 0.90 12.14 11.81
C SER A 97 1.59 13.49 11.96
N ILE A 98 2.75 13.65 11.33
CA ILE A 98 3.54 14.90 11.34
C ILE A 98 2.74 16.04 10.72
N LEU A 99 2.07 15.79 9.59
CA LEU A 99 1.21 16.76 8.92
C LEU A 99 0.11 17.27 9.85
N ALA A 100 -0.60 16.37 10.52
CA ALA A 100 -1.65 16.72 11.46
C ALA A 100 -1.11 17.49 12.68
N GLU A 101 0.04 17.08 13.21
CA GLU A 101 0.71 17.76 14.31
C GLU A 101 1.03 19.22 13.96
N ILE A 102 1.72 19.44 12.84
CA ILE A 102 2.09 20.78 12.36
C ILE A 102 0.84 21.63 12.11
N LEU A 103 -0.15 21.09 11.40
CA LEU A 103 -1.36 21.82 11.08
C LEU A 103 -2.12 22.21 12.35
N SER A 104 -2.19 21.32 13.34
CA SER A 104 -2.86 21.61 14.62
C SER A 104 -2.16 22.72 15.40
N ILE A 105 -0.83 22.65 15.50
CA ILE A 105 -0.02 23.66 16.19
C ILE A 105 -0.19 25.02 15.51
N ASN A 106 -0.10 25.07 14.18
CA ASN A 106 -0.25 26.31 13.43
C ASN A 106 -1.66 26.90 13.55
N ILE A 107 -2.71 26.10 13.42
CA ILE A 107 -4.10 26.55 13.64
C ILE A 107 -4.23 27.14 15.05
N TYR A 108 -3.71 26.44 16.06
CA TYR A 108 -3.78 26.90 17.44
C TYR A 108 -3.05 28.23 17.67
N ILE A 109 -1.80 28.37 17.18
CA ILE A 109 -1.02 29.61 17.32
C ILE A 109 -1.75 30.78 16.67
N GLN A 110 -2.29 30.60 15.47
CA GLN A 110 -2.99 31.69 14.76
C GLN A 110 -4.28 32.11 15.48
N ILE A 111 -5.07 31.16 15.99
CA ILE A 111 -6.24 31.45 16.81
C ILE A 111 -5.83 32.17 18.10
N TYR A 112 -4.78 31.68 18.77
CA TYR A 112 -4.29 32.29 20.01
C TYR A 112 -3.86 33.75 19.80
N ASN A 113 -3.09 34.02 18.75
CA ASN A 113 -2.63 35.36 18.42
C ASN A 113 -3.79 36.31 18.06
N LEU A 114 -4.83 35.80 17.38
CA LEU A 114 -6.02 36.57 17.03
C LEU A 114 -6.81 37.06 18.26
N PHE A 115 -6.95 36.21 19.29
CA PHE A 115 -7.81 36.51 20.44
C PHE A 115 -7.07 37.15 21.62
N ILE A 116 -5.78 36.83 21.83
CA ILE A 116 -5.03 37.25 23.03
C ILE A 116 -3.98 38.32 22.72
N TYR A 117 -3.79 38.70 21.43
CA TYR A 117 -2.89 39.77 20.97
C TYR A 117 -1.49 39.72 21.63
N ARG A 118 -0.94 38.52 21.78
CA ARG A 118 0.40 38.33 22.36
C ARG A 118 1.13 37.19 21.63
N ASN A 119 2.22 37.53 20.95
CA ASN A 119 3.13 36.58 20.29
C ASN A 119 3.95 35.78 21.34
N LYS A 120 3.25 35.03 22.20
CA LYS A 120 3.86 34.23 23.27
C LYS A 120 4.36 32.88 22.74
N TYR A 121 3.70 32.33 21.72
CA TYR A 121 3.96 30.98 21.23
C TYR A 121 4.56 30.99 19.82
N ASN A 122 5.62 30.21 19.66
CA ASN A 122 6.18 29.80 18.37
C ASN A 122 6.12 28.27 18.28
N ALA A 123 6.23 27.70 17.08
CA ALA A 123 6.18 26.25 16.87
C ALA A 123 7.15 25.47 17.77
N LEU A 124 8.35 26.02 18.01
CA LEU A 124 9.39 25.41 18.84
C LEU A 124 9.10 25.52 20.36
N ASN A 125 8.42 26.57 20.79
CA ASN A 125 8.25 26.91 22.21
C ASN A 125 6.86 26.57 22.75
N ILE A 126 5.92 26.16 21.89
CA ILE A 126 4.54 25.93 22.28
C ILE A 126 4.43 24.81 23.32
N TYR A 127 5.13 23.70 23.10
CA TYR A 127 5.08 22.57 24.03
C TYR A 127 5.76 22.82 25.37
N SER A 128 6.73 23.75 25.45
CA SER A 128 7.36 24.11 26.71
C SER A 128 6.56 25.16 27.50
N LEU A 129 5.96 26.13 26.80
CA LEU A 129 5.30 27.29 27.42
C LEU A 129 3.78 27.13 27.62
N CYS A 130 3.14 26.15 26.96
CA CYS A 130 1.70 25.96 27.06
C CYS A 130 1.25 25.45 28.43
N ASN A 131 0.10 25.96 28.87
CA ASN A 131 -0.63 25.42 30.01
C ASN A 131 -1.18 24.02 29.68
N PHE A 132 -1.49 23.23 30.71
CA PHE A 132 -2.05 21.89 30.53
C PHE A 132 -3.30 21.85 29.64
N HIS A 133 -4.23 22.80 29.82
CA HIS A 133 -5.45 22.87 29.01
C HIS A 133 -5.16 23.18 27.55
N GLU A 134 -4.17 24.03 27.27
CA GLU A 134 -3.74 24.37 25.91
C GLU A 134 -3.10 23.15 25.23
N LYS A 135 -2.22 22.43 25.95
CA LYS A 135 -1.64 21.16 25.47
C LYS A 135 -2.73 20.14 25.13
N LEU A 136 -3.76 20.04 25.97
CA LEU A 136 -4.88 19.12 25.75
C LEU A 136 -5.69 19.50 24.50
N ILE A 137 -5.98 20.81 24.30
CA ILE A 137 -6.67 21.29 23.10
C ILE A 137 -5.87 20.98 21.83
N ILE A 138 -4.57 21.26 21.84
CA ILE A 138 -3.68 20.95 20.71
C ILE A 138 -3.71 19.45 20.42
N GLU A 139 -3.55 18.61 21.44
CA GLU A 139 -3.55 17.15 21.29
C GLU A 139 -4.87 16.61 20.73
N LEU A 140 -6.01 17.12 21.19
CA LEU A 140 -7.32 16.75 20.64
C LEU A 140 -7.48 17.17 19.19
N LEU A 141 -6.95 18.34 18.81
CA LEU A 141 -6.95 18.81 17.43
C LEU A 141 -6.09 17.88 16.54
N ILE A 142 -4.93 17.46 17.04
CA ILE A 142 -4.05 16.47 16.39
C ILE A 142 -4.81 15.18 16.16
N PHE A 143 -5.51 14.67 17.17
CA PHE A 143 -6.28 13.43 17.05
C PHE A 143 -7.41 13.55 16.03
N ALA A 144 -8.14 14.67 16.03
CA ALA A 144 -9.24 14.93 15.10
C ALA A 144 -8.76 15.01 13.64
N LEU A 145 -7.71 15.79 13.38
CA LEU A 145 -7.14 15.94 12.03
C LEU A 145 -6.53 14.64 11.53
N ASN A 146 -5.79 13.92 12.38
CA ASN A 146 -5.25 12.61 12.05
C ASN A 146 -6.34 11.62 11.66
N TYR A 147 -7.44 11.55 12.43
CA TYR A 147 -8.55 10.68 12.11
C TYR A 147 -9.16 10.99 10.73
N LEU A 148 -9.33 12.28 10.42
CA LEU A 148 -9.84 12.75 9.12
C LEU A 148 -8.89 12.34 7.97
N PHE A 149 -7.59 12.57 8.13
CA PHE A 149 -6.60 12.20 7.13
C PHE A 149 -6.51 10.69 6.93
N TYR A 150 -6.48 9.90 8.01
CA TYR A 150 -6.45 8.45 7.93
C TYR A 150 -7.66 7.89 7.21
N LYS A 151 -8.86 8.39 7.50
CA LYS A 151 -10.08 7.94 6.84
C LYS A 151 -9.97 8.09 5.31
N ASN A 152 -9.51 9.26 4.85
CA ASN A 152 -9.41 9.56 3.43
C ASN A 152 -8.26 8.79 2.75
N VAL A 153 -7.08 8.73 3.39
CA VAL A 153 -5.90 8.10 2.80
C VAL A 153 -5.99 6.57 2.82
N VAL A 154 -6.58 5.96 3.85
CA VAL A 154 -6.80 4.50 3.88
C VAL A 154 -7.70 4.03 2.74
N SER A 155 -8.74 4.80 2.39
CA SER A 155 -9.61 4.46 1.26
C SER A 155 -8.82 4.39 -0.05
N LEU A 156 -7.95 5.37 -0.30
CA LEU A 156 -7.10 5.41 -1.50
C LEU A 156 -6.03 4.32 -1.47
N LEU A 157 -5.44 4.06 -0.30
CA LEU A 157 -4.38 3.07 -0.16
C LEU A 157 -4.87 1.64 -0.34
N LYS A 158 -6.07 1.29 0.14
CA LYS A 158 -6.59 -0.08 0.06
C LYS A 158 -6.61 -0.61 -1.38
N GLU A 159 -6.90 0.25 -2.34
CA GLU A 159 -6.93 -0.09 -3.77
C GLU A 159 -5.52 -0.16 -4.39
N CYS A 160 -4.55 0.55 -3.81
CA CYS A 160 -3.25 0.84 -4.44
C CYS A 160 -2.04 0.24 -3.71
N ILE A 161 -2.20 -0.31 -2.52
CA ILE A 161 -1.08 -0.67 -1.62
C ILE A 161 -0.12 -1.68 -2.25
N ASN A 162 -0.64 -2.55 -3.12
CA ASN A 162 0.18 -3.54 -3.82
C ASN A 162 1.14 -2.93 -4.84
N TYR A 163 0.89 -1.69 -5.26
CA TYR A 163 1.56 -1.06 -6.40
C TYR A 163 2.17 0.30 -6.07
N LEU A 164 2.00 0.77 -4.83
CA LEU A 164 2.47 2.08 -4.42
C LEU A 164 3.99 2.15 -4.50
N LYS A 165 4.49 3.07 -5.33
CA LYS A 165 5.91 3.43 -5.39
C LYS A 165 6.20 4.50 -4.34
N PHE A 166 7.36 4.38 -3.70
CA PHE A 166 7.86 5.37 -2.73
C PHE A 166 7.95 6.79 -3.33
N THR A 167 8.33 6.91 -4.61
CA THR A 167 8.44 8.21 -5.31
C THR A 167 7.11 8.96 -5.40
N LEU A 168 6.00 8.24 -5.66
CA LEU A 168 4.65 8.82 -5.72
C LEU A 168 4.16 9.26 -4.34
N LEU A 169 4.52 8.50 -3.31
CA LEU A 169 4.26 8.90 -1.94
C LEU A 169 4.96 10.23 -1.63
N LEU A 170 6.26 10.34 -1.95
CA LEU A 170 7.05 11.54 -1.73
C LEU A 170 6.45 12.76 -2.47
N LEU A 171 5.93 12.55 -3.68
CA LEU A 171 5.27 13.61 -4.47
C LEU A 171 3.98 14.14 -3.82
N ILE A 172 3.18 13.27 -3.20
CA ILE A 172 1.96 13.66 -2.45
C ILE A 172 2.33 14.38 -1.15
N THR A 173 3.48 14.00 -0.59
CA THR A 173 3.96 14.37 0.73
C THR A 173 4.66 15.74 0.73
N PHE A 174 5.49 16.00 -0.29
CA PHE A 174 6.31 17.20 -0.40
C PHE A 174 5.54 18.54 -0.32
N PRO A 175 4.37 18.71 -0.96
CA PRO A 175 3.62 19.97 -0.96
C PRO A 175 3.22 20.45 0.44
N VAL A 176 3.05 19.51 1.37
CA VAL A 176 2.64 19.77 2.75
C VAL A 176 3.75 20.43 3.57
N PHE A 177 5.01 20.21 3.21
CA PHE A 177 6.13 20.84 3.92
C PHE A 177 6.33 22.30 3.52
N LEU A 178 5.67 22.77 2.46
CA LEU A 178 5.84 24.14 1.97
C LEU A 178 5.27 25.21 2.95
N PRO A 179 4.08 25.06 3.56
CA PRO A 179 3.61 25.98 4.59
C PRO A 179 4.44 25.90 5.87
N LEU A 180 5.05 24.74 6.16
CA LEU A 180 5.96 24.56 7.29
C LEU A 180 7.24 25.39 7.11
N ILE A 181 7.90 25.27 5.96
CA ILE A 181 9.08 26.08 5.63
C ILE A 181 8.71 27.57 5.67
N ALA A 182 7.53 27.94 5.16
CA ALA A 182 7.05 29.30 5.20
C ALA A 182 6.90 29.84 6.64
N THR A 183 6.35 29.05 7.57
CA THR A 183 6.22 29.48 8.98
C THR A 183 7.57 29.75 9.65
N GLU A 184 8.57 28.90 9.42
CA GLU A 184 9.91 29.10 10.00
C GLU A 184 10.62 30.31 9.38
N VAL A 185 10.51 30.48 8.05
CA VAL A 185 11.07 31.65 7.35
C VAL A 185 10.41 32.95 7.81
N ILE A 186 9.09 32.96 7.96
CA ILE A 186 8.33 34.10 8.47
C ILE A 186 8.77 34.47 9.88
N HIS A 187 9.01 33.45 10.73
CA HIS A 187 9.46 33.67 12.09
C HIS A 187 10.86 34.28 12.14
N TYR A 188 11.79 33.73 11.36
CA TYR A 188 13.16 34.23 11.26
C TYR A 188 13.24 35.65 10.67
N ALA A 189 12.38 35.98 9.72
CA ALA A 189 12.37 37.28 9.06
C ALA A 189 11.91 38.45 9.94
N ALA A 190 11.39 38.19 11.15
CA ALA A 190 11.04 39.20 12.16
C ALA A 190 10.28 40.43 11.60
N PHE A 191 9.30 40.19 10.72
CA PHE A 191 8.52 41.26 10.07
C PHE A 191 7.87 42.19 11.11
N THR A 192 8.06 43.50 10.93
CA THR A 192 7.47 44.53 11.80
C THR A 192 5.95 44.64 11.67
N ASN A 193 5.40 44.27 10.50
CA ASN A 193 3.98 44.39 10.19
C ASN A 193 3.33 43.00 10.14
N HIS A 194 2.41 42.70 11.06
CA HIS A 194 1.86 41.35 11.26
C HIS A 194 1.01 40.82 10.09
N PHE A 195 0.51 41.69 9.21
CA PHE A 195 -0.31 41.29 8.05
C PHE A 195 0.52 40.62 6.93
N ILE A 196 1.76 41.06 6.71
CA ILE A 196 2.62 40.55 5.62
C ILE A 196 2.94 39.04 5.81
N PRO A 197 3.36 38.59 7.00
CA PRO A 197 3.45 37.17 7.37
C PRO A 197 2.22 36.34 7.01
N VAL A 198 1.04 36.84 7.37
CA VAL A 198 -0.23 36.12 7.20
C VAL A 198 -0.55 35.95 5.71
N PHE A 199 -0.36 37.00 4.91
CA PHE A 199 -0.55 36.93 3.46
C PHE A 199 0.44 35.96 2.79
N LEU A 200 1.73 36.00 3.17
CA LEU A 200 2.73 35.07 2.65
C LEU A 200 2.40 33.61 3.01
N TYR A 201 1.96 33.36 4.24
CA TYR A 201 1.52 32.03 4.68
C TYR A 201 0.31 31.54 3.88
N ILE A 202 -0.69 32.39 3.63
CA ILE A 202 -1.87 32.06 2.81
C ILE A 202 -1.45 31.71 1.38
N ILE A 203 -0.52 32.46 0.78
CA ILE A 203 0.01 32.18 -0.57
C ILE A 203 0.72 30.81 -0.58
N CYS A 204 1.57 30.52 0.42
CA CYS A 204 2.23 29.22 0.53
C CYS A 204 1.23 28.09 0.69
N CYS A 205 0.18 28.26 1.51
CA CYS A 205 -0.92 27.30 1.64
C CYS A 205 -1.62 27.08 0.29
N PHE A 206 -1.88 28.13 -0.48
CA PHE A 206 -2.52 28.01 -1.78
C PHE A 206 -1.66 27.23 -2.79
N ILE A 207 -0.37 27.54 -2.87
CA ILE A 207 0.60 26.80 -3.72
C ILE A 207 0.66 25.33 -3.30
N SER A 208 0.65 25.06 -1.99
CA SER A 208 0.67 23.70 -1.44
C SER A 208 -0.53 22.88 -1.87
N ILE A 209 -1.73 23.48 -1.85
CA ILE A 209 -2.97 22.85 -2.29
C ILE A 209 -2.90 22.53 -3.79
N LEU A 210 -2.43 23.47 -4.62
CA LEU A 210 -2.30 23.24 -6.06
C LEU A 210 -1.34 22.09 -6.37
N LEU A 211 -0.17 22.07 -5.72
CA LEU A 211 0.82 20.99 -5.85
C LEU A 211 0.27 19.65 -5.35
N PHE A 212 -0.51 19.66 -4.27
CA PHE A 212 -1.17 18.46 -3.76
C PHE A 212 -2.21 17.91 -4.74
N ILE A 213 -3.05 18.76 -5.33
CA ILE A 213 -4.02 18.35 -6.36
C ILE A 213 -3.30 17.77 -7.59
N HIS A 214 -2.21 18.42 -8.01
CA HIS A 214 -1.39 17.90 -9.10
C HIS A 214 -0.83 16.51 -8.78
N ALA A 215 -0.27 16.32 -7.59
CA ALA A 215 0.26 15.03 -7.14
C ALA A 215 -0.83 13.95 -7.12
N LEU A 216 -2.05 14.27 -6.66
CA LEU A 216 -3.20 13.36 -6.72
C LEU A 216 -3.59 12.98 -8.15
N ASN A 217 -3.53 13.92 -9.09
CA ASN A 217 -3.87 13.65 -10.50
C ASN A 217 -2.81 12.75 -11.16
N VAL A 218 -1.52 13.01 -10.91
CA VAL A 218 -0.42 12.14 -11.35
C VAL A 218 -0.59 10.74 -10.77
N PHE A 219 -0.93 10.65 -9.49
CA PHE A 219 -1.21 9.38 -8.83
C PHE A 219 -2.35 8.60 -9.48
N LYS A 220 -3.50 9.24 -9.75
CA LYS A 220 -4.63 8.62 -10.48
C LYS A 220 -4.23 8.14 -11.86
N LYS A 221 -3.39 8.89 -12.57
CA LYS A 221 -2.92 8.52 -13.92
C LYS A 221 -1.97 7.31 -13.89
N GLU A 222 -1.03 7.28 -12.95
CA GLU A 222 -0.15 6.10 -12.75
C GLU A 222 -0.98 4.86 -12.39
N GLN A 223 -1.98 4.98 -11.53
CA GLN A 223 -2.90 3.89 -11.18
C GLN A 223 -3.63 3.34 -12.40
N ALA A 224 -4.21 4.20 -13.24
CA ALA A 224 -4.89 3.79 -14.47
C ALA A 224 -3.94 3.09 -15.45
N ASN A 225 -2.71 3.57 -15.58
CA ASN A 225 -1.72 2.98 -16.49
C ASN A 225 -1.27 1.59 -16.02
N LEU A 226 -1.11 1.41 -14.70
CA LEU A 226 -0.73 0.12 -14.13
C LEU A 226 -1.84 -0.93 -14.30
N ASN A 227 -3.10 -0.57 -14.07
CA ASN A 227 -4.23 -1.47 -14.31
C ASN A 227 -4.29 -1.94 -15.77
N ARG A 228 -4.03 -1.04 -16.73
CA ARG A 228 -3.92 -1.38 -18.15
C ARG A 228 -2.78 -2.37 -18.41
N ASN A 229 -1.62 -2.19 -17.76
CA ASN A 229 -0.48 -3.09 -17.94
C ASN A 229 -0.73 -4.48 -17.34
N LEU A 230 -1.41 -4.59 -16.20
CA LEU A 230 -1.80 -5.88 -15.63
C LEU A 230 -2.75 -6.63 -16.55
N HIS A 231 -3.76 -5.94 -17.08
CA HIS A 231 -4.67 -6.53 -18.07
C HIS A 231 -3.91 -7.02 -19.32
N LYS A 232 -2.92 -6.25 -19.80
CA LYS A 232 -2.06 -6.68 -20.92
C LYS A 232 -1.26 -7.94 -20.58
N ILE A 233 -0.69 -8.04 -19.39
CA ILE A 233 0.05 -9.23 -18.94
C ILE A 233 -0.87 -10.45 -18.87
N GLU A 234 -2.09 -10.29 -18.36
CA GLU A 234 -3.07 -11.37 -18.29
C GLU A 234 -3.47 -11.86 -19.69
N LEU A 235 -3.71 -10.94 -20.64
CA LEU A 235 -3.96 -11.29 -22.03
C LEU A 235 -2.77 -12.03 -22.67
N LEU A 236 -1.54 -11.56 -22.43
CA LEU A 236 -0.33 -12.23 -22.93
C LEU A 236 -0.17 -13.64 -22.36
N LYS A 237 -0.53 -13.87 -21.10
CA LYS A 237 -0.53 -15.23 -20.51
C LYS A 237 -1.51 -16.14 -21.22
N LYS A 238 -2.75 -15.68 -21.45
CA LYS A 238 -3.76 -16.46 -22.20
C LYS A 238 -3.30 -16.76 -23.62
N GLN A 239 -2.66 -15.79 -24.29
CA GLN A 239 -2.09 -16.00 -25.62
C GLN A 239 -0.94 -17.02 -25.61
N LEU A 240 -0.11 -17.02 -24.56
CA LEU A 240 0.98 -17.97 -24.41
C LEU A 240 0.45 -19.39 -24.16
N GLU A 241 -0.55 -19.54 -23.28
CA GLU A 241 -1.23 -20.82 -23.03
C GLU A 241 -1.83 -21.38 -24.32
N MET A 242 -2.58 -20.56 -25.08
CA MET A 242 -3.13 -20.95 -26.38
C MET A 242 -2.04 -21.29 -27.41
N SER A 243 -0.92 -20.57 -27.40
CA SER A 243 0.22 -20.88 -28.27
C SER A 243 0.87 -22.22 -27.93
N GLU A 244 0.89 -22.60 -26.66
CA GLU A 244 1.43 -23.87 -26.21
C GLU A 244 0.51 -25.04 -26.59
N GLU A 245 -0.80 -24.86 -26.47
CA GLU A 245 -1.81 -25.81 -26.97
C GLU A 245 -1.71 -26.01 -28.49
N MET A 246 -1.63 -24.93 -29.27
CA MET A 246 -1.45 -25.03 -30.73
C MET A 246 -0.17 -25.78 -31.11
N LYS A 247 0.93 -25.57 -30.36
CA LYS A 247 2.18 -26.29 -30.60
C LYS A 247 2.01 -27.79 -30.35
N GLN A 248 1.27 -28.17 -29.32
CA GLN A 248 0.97 -29.58 -29.03
C GLN A 248 0.13 -30.21 -30.16
N GLU A 249 -0.91 -29.52 -30.63
CA GLU A 249 -1.72 -29.98 -31.77
C GLU A 249 -0.89 -30.11 -33.05
N TYR A 250 -0.03 -29.13 -33.35
CA TYR A 250 0.88 -29.20 -34.49
C TYR A 250 1.81 -30.42 -34.42
N THR A 251 2.36 -30.74 -33.24
CA THR A 251 3.18 -31.96 -33.07
C THR A 251 2.39 -33.25 -33.29
N LYS A 252 1.10 -33.31 -32.89
CA LYS A 252 0.23 -34.45 -33.17
C LYS A 252 -0.02 -34.60 -34.67
N ILE A 253 -0.38 -33.52 -35.35
CA ILE A 253 -0.62 -33.51 -36.81
C ILE A 253 0.64 -33.93 -37.56
N ARG A 254 1.82 -33.42 -37.19
CA ARG A 254 3.09 -33.80 -37.81
C ARG A 254 3.38 -35.30 -37.67
N LYS A 255 3.14 -35.85 -36.47
CA LYS A 255 3.30 -37.29 -36.22
C LYS A 255 2.34 -38.10 -37.09
N TRP A 256 1.06 -37.71 -37.11
CA TRP A 256 0.04 -38.36 -37.92
C TRP A 256 0.38 -38.33 -39.42
N ASN A 257 0.87 -37.20 -39.92
CA ASN A 257 1.27 -37.06 -41.32
C ASN A 257 2.45 -37.99 -41.68
N HIS A 258 3.47 -38.06 -40.80
CA HIS A 258 4.60 -38.98 -40.97
C HIS A 258 4.15 -40.46 -40.92
N ASP A 259 3.22 -40.79 -40.02
CA ASP A 259 2.67 -42.15 -39.93
C ASP A 259 1.87 -42.53 -41.19
N ILE A 260 1.06 -41.61 -41.73
CA ILE A 260 0.35 -41.79 -43.01
C ILE A 260 1.32 -41.98 -44.16
N GLU A 261 2.35 -41.14 -44.28
CA GLU A 261 3.37 -41.24 -45.33
C GLU A 261 4.02 -42.63 -45.33
N ASN A 262 4.37 -43.15 -44.15
CA ASN A 262 4.92 -44.50 -44.01
C ASN A 262 3.92 -45.59 -44.41
N HIS A 263 2.65 -45.45 -44.03
CA HIS A 263 1.60 -46.39 -44.45
C HIS A 263 1.41 -46.38 -45.98
N LEU A 264 1.42 -45.20 -46.61
CA LEU A 264 1.31 -45.06 -48.07
C LEU A 264 2.53 -45.64 -48.79
N LEU A 265 3.75 -45.39 -48.30
CA LEU A 265 4.98 -45.98 -48.86
C LEU A 265 4.97 -47.51 -48.77
N SER A 266 4.54 -48.06 -47.63
CA SER A 266 4.43 -49.50 -47.42
C SER A 266 3.41 -50.13 -48.37
N LEU A 267 2.26 -49.48 -48.56
CA LEU A 267 1.22 -49.92 -49.49
C LEU A 267 1.67 -49.81 -50.95
N ALA A 268 2.33 -48.72 -51.32
CA ALA A 268 2.89 -48.54 -52.66
C ALA A 268 3.90 -49.66 -52.97
N TYR A 269 4.79 -49.97 -52.02
CA TYR A 269 5.74 -51.07 -52.16
C TYR A 269 5.07 -52.44 -52.36
N LEU A 270 4.06 -52.78 -51.53
CA LEU A 270 3.34 -54.04 -51.65
C LEU A 270 2.54 -54.14 -52.97
N THR A 271 2.01 -53.01 -53.43
CA THR A 271 1.24 -52.91 -54.68
C THR A 271 2.14 -53.04 -55.91
N ASP A 272 3.31 -52.38 -55.92
CA ASP A 272 4.32 -52.49 -56.99
C ASP A 272 4.85 -53.93 -57.11
N MET A 273 5.00 -54.63 -55.99
CA MET A 273 5.39 -56.04 -55.95
C MET A 273 4.24 -57.01 -56.30
N LYS A 274 3.04 -56.50 -56.66
CA LYS A 274 1.81 -57.26 -56.95
C LYS A 274 1.36 -58.19 -55.82
N LYS A 275 1.72 -57.88 -54.58
CA LYS A 275 1.36 -58.68 -53.39
C LYS A 275 0.03 -58.20 -52.80
N THR A 276 -1.05 -58.41 -53.55
CA THR A 276 -2.38 -57.87 -53.21
C THR A 276 -2.94 -58.40 -51.88
N GLU A 277 -2.75 -59.69 -51.57
CA GLU A 277 -3.20 -60.28 -50.30
C GLU A 277 -2.44 -59.74 -49.07
N GLU A 278 -1.14 -59.45 -49.21
CA GLU A 278 -0.34 -58.85 -48.12
C GLU A 278 -0.74 -57.38 -47.90
N ALA A 279 -1.04 -56.64 -48.97
CA ALA A 279 -1.54 -55.27 -48.89
C ALA A 279 -2.91 -55.19 -48.19
N GLU A 280 -3.82 -56.12 -48.49
CA GLU A 280 -5.14 -56.18 -47.84
C GLU A 280 -5.02 -56.47 -46.33
N LYS A 281 -4.19 -57.45 -45.95
CA LYS A 281 -3.90 -57.74 -44.52
C LYS A 281 -3.29 -56.54 -43.82
N TYR A 282 -2.40 -55.80 -44.49
CA TYR A 282 -1.81 -54.59 -43.92
C TYR A 282 -2.87 -53.49 -43.69
N CYS A 283 -3.75 -53.21 -44.64
CA CYS A 283 -4.87 -52.28 -44.47
C CYS A 283 -5.76 -52.64 -43.27
N ILE A 284 -6.10 -53.92 -43.12
CA ILE A 284 -6.90 -54.40 -41.98
C ILE A 284 -6.17 -54.16 -40.65
N SER A 285 -4.85 -54.38 -40.61
CA SER A 285 -4.04 -54.15 -39.40
C SER A 285 -3.97 -52.68 -38.99
N VAL A 286 -3.84 -51.77 -39.96
CA VAL A 286 -3.85 -50.31 -39.72
C VAL A 286 -5.22 -49.87 -39.23
N LEU A 287 -6.31 -50.34 -39.84
CA LEU A 287 -7.68 -50.04 -39.41
C LEU A 287 -7.99 -50.51 -37.98
N GLN A 288 -7.49 -51.70 -37.60
CA GLN A 288 -7.62 -52.22 -36.24
C GLN A 288 -6.81 -51.40 -35.22
N ASN A 289 -5.61 -50.94 -35.59
CA ASN A 289 -4.81 -50.08 -34.72
C ASN A 289 -5.44 -48.68 -34.52
N THR A 290 -5.96 -48.06 -35.58
CA THR A 290 -6.62 -46.75 -35.50
C THR A 290 -7.92 -46.80 -34.71
N SER A 291 -8.73 -47.86 -34.86
CA SER A 291 -9.98 -48.03 -34.10
C SER A 291 -9.76 -48.29 -32.61
N ASN A 292 -8.63 -48.91 -32.24
CA ASN A 292 -8.25 -49.08 -30.84
C ASN A 292 -7.69 -47.79 -30.21
N GLN A 293 -6.96 -46.95 -30.96
CA GLN A 293 -6.49 -45.66 -30.46
C GLN A 293 -7.63 -44.68 -30.16
N ASN A 294 -8.67 -44.62 -31.00
CA ASN A 294 -9.82 -43.73 -30.79
C ASN A 294 -10.67 -44.08 -29.55
N LYS A 295 -10.56 -45.30 -29.00
CA LYS A 295 -11.22 -45.71 -27.75
C LYS A 295 -10.49 -45.23 -26.48
N LEU A 296 -9.24 -44.76 -26.59
CA LEU A 296 -8.37 -44.41 -25.45
C LEU A 296 -8.24 -42.90 -25.19
N THR A 297 -8.70 -42.03 -26.09
CA THR A 297 -8.82 -40.58 -25.84
C THR A 297 -10.24 -40.25 -25.33
N PRO A 298 -10.41 -39.67 -24.12
CA PRO A 298 -11.72 -39.24 -23.68
C PRO A 298 -12.17 -38.04 -24.52
N ALA A 299 -13.43 -38.05 -24.94
CA ALA A 299 -14.12 -36.88 -25.45
C ALA A 299 -14.09 -35.79 -24.36
N ASN A 300 -13.39 -34.67 -24.62
CA ASN A 300 -13.57 -33.46 -23.83
C ASN A 300 -15.02 -33.02 -24.02
N GLN A 301 -15.83 -33.21 -22.97
CA GLN A 301 -17.16 -32.64 -22.86
C GLN A 301 -17.04 -31.11 -22.86
N GLU A 302 -17.52 -30.52 -23.94
CA GLU A 302 -18.27 -29.27 -23.88
C GLU A 302 -19.34 -29.44 -22.78
N ASP A 303 -19.21 -28.68 -21.69
CA ASP A 303 -20.30 -28.09 -20.90
C ASP A 303 -19.78 -27.59 -19.55
N SER A 304 -19.59 -26.27 -19.42
CA SER A 304 -19.98 -25.45 -18.24
C SER A 304 -19.28 -24.08 -18.21
N VAL A 305 -19.79 -23.11 -18.97
CA VAL A 305 -19.92 -21.74 -18.46
C VAL A 305 -21.17 -21.11 -19.07
N LEU A 306 -22.23 -21.09 -18.27
CA LEU A 306 -23.31 -20.10 -18.31
C LEU A 306 -23.12 -19.22 -17.07
#